data_AF-A0A7W0LVY5-F1
#
_entry.id   AF-A0A7W0LVY5-F1
#
_cell.length_a   1.000
_cell.length_b   1.000
_cell.length_c   1.000
_cell.angle_alpha   90.00
_cell.angle_beta   90.00
_cell.angle_gamma   90.00
#
_symmetry.space_group_name_H-M   'P 1'
#
loop_
_entity.id
_entity.type
_entity.pdbx_description
1 polymer ?
#
loop_
_entity_poly.entity_id
_entity_poly.type
_entity_poly.pdbx_seq_one_letter_code
_entity_poly.pdbx_strand_id
1 'polypeptide(L)'
;MNELGDVEALLRSALTPVEPAEGLSDRLERGLSEITDAAAEELADWELSAMRNPRNWGRPVAAAVVGGTATGALVLVRARQLQKKRQARG
;
A
#
# COMPACT_ATOMS: atom_id res chain seq x y z
N MET A 1 -38.23 -17.15 10.62
CA MET A 1 -37.29 -16.20 9.99
C MET A 1 -35.90 -16.59 10.45
N ASN A 2 -34.98 -16.84 9.53
CA ASN A 2 -33.63 -17.30 9.87
C ASN A 2 -32.74 -16.08 10.10
N GLU A 3 -32.57 -15.68 11.35
CA GLU A 3 -31.80 -14.49 11.79
C GLU A 3 -30.43 -14.37 11.10
N LEU A 4 -29.73 -15.50 10.91
CA LEU A 4 -28.44 -15.54 10.22
C LEU A 4 -28.53 -15.11 8.75
N GLY A 5 -29.63 -15.46 8.07
CA GLY A 5 -29.87 -15.07 6.67
C GLY A 5 -30.15 -13.58 6.53
N ASP A 6 -30.85 -12.98 7.50
CA ASP A 6 -31.09 -11.53 7.52
C ASP A 6 -29.80 -10.76 7.78
N VAL A 7 -28.97 -11.24 8.73
CA VAL A 7 -27.65 -10.66 8.99
C VAL A 7 -26.74 -10.77 7.77
N GLU A 8 -26.71 -11.91 7.07
CA GLU A 8 -25.92 -12.07 5.85
C GLU A 8 -26.39 -11.14 4.73
N ALA A 9 -27.70 -10.99 4.55
CA ALA A 9 -28.27 -10.06 3.57
C ALA A 9 -27.90 -8.60 3.89
N LEU A 10 -27.96 -8.23 5.16
CA LEU A 10 -27.59 -6.90 5.65
C LEU A 10 -26.09 -6.63 5.48
N LEU A 11 -25.23 -7.61 5.77
CA LEU A 11 -23.79 -7.51 5.55
C LEU A 11 -23.44 -7.41 4.06
N ARG A 12 -24.11 -8.18 3.19
CA ARG A 12 -23.88 -8.12 1.75
C ARG A 12 -24.29 -6.77 1.15
N SER A 13 -25.36 -6.18 1.67
CA SER A 13 -25.78 -4.82 1.36
C SER A 13 -24.75 -3.80 1.85
N ALA A 14 -24.35 -3.88 3.12
CA ALA A 14 -23.42 -2.94 3.74
C ALA A 14 -22.00 -3.01 3.16
N LEU A 15 -21.58 -4.18 2.66
CA LEU A 15 -20.28 -4.43 2.05
C LEU A 15 -20.32 -4.34 0.52
N THR A 16 -21.37 -3.73 -0.08
CA THR A 16 -21.34 -3.47 -1.52
C THR A 16 -20.10 -2.64 -1.86
N PRO A 17 -19.33 -3.03 -2.90
CA PRO A 17 -18.13 -2.30 -3.27
C PRO A 17 -18.47 -0.84 -3.57
N VAL A 18 -17.98 0.07 -2.73
CA VAL A 18 -18.10 1.50 -2.98
C VAL A 18 -17.09 1.87 -4.05
N GLU A 19 -17.53 2.57 -5.09
CA GLU A 19 -16.62 3.11 -6.10
C GLU A 19 -15.73 4.16 -5.42
N PRO A 20 -14.39 3.99 -5.41
CA PRO A 20 -13.50 4.98 -4.84
C PRO A 20 -13.62 6.33 -5.56
N ALA A 21 -13.40 7.42 -4.83
CA ALA A 21 -13.39 8.76 -5.40
C ALA A 21 -12.44 8.87 -6.60
N GLU A 22 -12.83 9.68 -7.59
CA GLU A 22 -12.01 9.96 -8.76
C GLU A 22 -10.61 10.46 -8.34
N GLY A 23 -9.56 9.89 -8.95
CA GLY A 23 -8.17 10.26 -8.67
C GLY A 23 -7.59 9.73 -7.35
N LEU A 24 -8.32 8.93 -6.54
CA LEU A 24 -7.76 8.30 -5.33
C LEU A 24 -6.53 7.45 -5.65
N SER A 25 -6.61 6.65 -6.72
CA SER A 25 -5.50 5.80 -7.17
C SER A 25 -4.27 6.61 -7.53
N ASP A 26 -4.46 7.74 -8.24
CA ASP A 26 -3.36 8.61 -8.67
C ASP A 26 -2.70 9.31 -7.47
N ARG A 27 -3.50 9.72 -6.48
CA ARG A 27 -3.01 10.30 -5.23
C ARG A 27 -2.21 9.28 -4.41
N LEU A 28 -2.71 8.04 -4.31
CA LEU A 28 -2.02 6.95 -3.63
C LEU A 28 -0.71 6.58 -4.32
N GLU A 29 -0.71 6.45 -5.66
CA GLU A 29 0.48 6.15 -6.43
C GLU A 29 1.56 7.22 -6.23
N ARG A 30 1.17 8.50 -6.23
CA ARG A 30 2.07 9.62 -5.96
C ARG A 30 2.66 9.55 -4.55
N GLY A 31 1.81 9.48 -3.51
CA GLY A 31 2.27 9.47 -2.13
C GLY A 31 3.13 8.24 -1.79
N LEU A 32 2.79 7.07 -2.34
CA LEU A 32 3.61 5.86 -2.16
C LEU A 32 4.95 5.96 -2.87
N SER A 33 5.02 6.59 -4.05
CA SER A 33 6.29 6.84 -4.75
C SER A 33 7.18 7.79 -3.93
N GLU A 34 6.62 8.88 -3.42
CA GLU A 34 7.34 9.84 -2.58
C GLU A 34 7.91 9.18 -1.30
N ILE A 35 7.12 8.31 -0.63
CA ILE A 35 7.57 7.57 0.55
C ILE A 35 8.68 6.57 0.19
N THR A 36 8.55 5.86 -0.92
CA THR A 36 9.56 4.90 -1.36
C THR A 36 10.88 5.60 -1.70
N ASP A 37 10.83 6.74 -2.39
CA ASP A 37 12.03 7.51 -2.75
C ASP A 37 12.75 8.04 -1.50
N ALA A 38 11.99 8.61 -0.55
CA ALA A 38 12.55 9.07 0.73
C ALA A 38 13.18 7.92 1.55
N ALA A 39 12.54 6.75 1.58
CA ALA A 39 13.10 5.58 2.24
C ALA A 39 14.37 5.06 1.54
N ALA A 40 14.43 5.17 0.21
CA ALA A 40 15.61 4.79 -0.57
C ALA A 40 16.80 5.73 -0.31
N GLU A 41 16.57 7.04 -0.22
CA GLU A 41 17.61 8.01 0.16
C GLU A 41 18.15 7.74 1.58
N GLU A 42 17.27 7.47 2.56
CA GLU A 42 17.68 7.13 3.93
C GLU A 42 18.51 5.83 4.00
N LEU A 43 18.23 4.85 3.13
CA LEU A 43 19.03 3.63 3.00
C LEU A 43 20.35 3.87 2.26
N ALA A 44 20.37 4.74 1.25
CA ALA A 44 21.57 5.08 0.50
C ALA A 44 22.57 5.90 1.35
N ASP A 45 22.07 6.75 2.24
CA ASP A 45 22.85 7.50 3.23
C ASP A 45 23.40 6.60 4.37
N TRP A 46 22.97 5.34 4.44
CA TRP A 46 23.45 4.39 5.44
C TRP A 46 24.90 3.98 5.19
N GLU A 47 25.82 4.67 5.85
CA GLU A 47 27.27 4.49 5.74
C GLU A 47 27.77 3.11 6.26
N LEU A 48 28.77 2.52 5.59
CA LEU A 48 29.42 1.22 5.92
C LEU A 48 29.90 1.12 7.39
N SER A 49 30.25 2.25 8.02
CA SER A 49 30.64 2.33 9.43
C SER A 49 29.50 1.96 10.40
N ALA A 50 28.24 2.16 10.01
CA ALA A 50 27.07 1.81 10.81
C ALA A 50 26.75 0.30 10.78
N MET A 51 27.28 -0.47 9.81
CA MET A 51 27.18 -1.93 9.84
C MET A 51 27.96 -2.55 11.01
N ARG A 52 28.98 -1.85 11.53
CA ARG A 52 29.87 -2.37 12.58
C ARG A 52 29.24 -2.34 13.99
N ASN A 53 28.18 -1.54 14.21
CA ASN A 53 27.51 -1.46 15.51
C ASN A 53 25.99 -1.71 15.39
N PRO A 54 25.49 -2.88 15.84
CA PRO A 54 24.08 -3.26 15.71
C PRO A 54 23.10 -2.35 16.47
N ARG A 55 23.58 -1.56 17.44
CA ARG A 55 22.74 -0.61 18.17
C ARG A 55 22.30 0.59 17.32
N ASN A 56 22.99 0.87 16.22
CA ASN A 56 22.66 1.98 15.32
C ASN A 56 21.71 1.56 14.18
N TRP A 57 21.24 0.31 14.17
CA TRP A 57 20.40 -0.24 13.09
C TRP A 57 18.94 0.23 13.12
N GLY A 58 18.49 0.92 14.17
CA GLY A 58 17.09 1.32 14.32
C GLY A 58 16.56 2.18 13.15
N ARG A 59 17.31 3.21 12.75
CA ARG A 59 16.95 4.11 11.64
C ARG A 59 16.87 3.37 10.28
N PRO A 60 17.89 2.61 9.84
CA PRO A 60 17.81 1.88 8.57
C PRO A 60 16.82 0.73 8.56
N VAL A 61 16.61 0.01 9.68
CA VAL A 61 15.56 -1.02 9.77
C VAL A 61 14.17 -0.40 9.59
N ALA A 62 13.92 0.76 10.21
CA ALA A 62 12.67 1.49 10.00
C ALA A 62 12.50 1.91 8.54
N ALA A 63 13.55 2.46 7.91
CA ALA A 63 13.53 2.82 6.49
C ALA A 63 13.25 1.61 5.57
N ALA A 64 13.87 0.45 5.84
CA ALA A 64 13.64 -0.78 5.07
C ALA A 64 12.20 -1.30 5.20
N VAL A 65 11.62 -1.25 6.41
CA VAL A 65 10.21 -1.65 6.65
C VAL A 65 9.25 -0.70 5.94
N VAL A 66 9.49 0.62 6.05
CA VAL A 66 8.67 1.64 5.38
C VAL A 66 8.77 1.51 3.85
N GLY A 67 9.97 1.40 3.30
CA GLY A 67 10.18 1.25 1.86
C GLY A 67 9.60 -0.06 1.32
N GLY A 68 9.75 -1.17 2.04
CA GLY A 68 9.19 -2.47 1.66
C GLY A 68 7.66 -2.49 1.65
N THR A 69 7.04 -1.89 2.68
CA THR A 69 5.56 -1.80 2.75
C THR A 69 5.00 -0.84 1.70
N ALA A 70 5.62 0.32 1.46
CA ALA A 70 5.21 1.26 0.44
C ALA A 70 5.29 0.65 -0.97
N THR A 71 6.37 -0.05 -1.29
CA THR A 71 6.56 -0.73 -2.58
C THR A 71 5.51 -1.84 -2.77
N GLY A 72 5.24 -2.65 -1.75
CA GLY A 72 4.20 -3.67 -1.80
C GLY A 72 2.81 -3.08 -2.05
N ALA A 73 2.48 -1.96 -1.39
CA ALA A 73 1.23 -1.25 -1.60
C ALA A 73 1.12 -0.67 -3.02
N LEU A 74 2.20 -0.12 -3.58
CA LEU A 74 2.22 0.45 -4.92
C LEU A 74 1.98 -0.60 -6.00
N VAL A 75 2.55 -1.81 -5.84
CA VAL A 75 2.29 -2.95 -6.73
C VAL A 75 0.81 -3.35 -6.70
N LEU A 76 0.20 -3.39 -5.50
CA LEU A 76 -1.22 -3.71 -5.36
C LEU A 76 -2.12 -2.66 -6.02
N VAL A 77 -1.83 -1.36 -5.83
CA VAL A 77 -2.58 -0.27 -6.48
C VAL A 77 -2.51 -0.40 -8.01
N ARG A 78 -1.32 -0.66 -8.56
CA ARG A 78 -1.10 -0.79 -10.01
C ARG A 78 -1.80 -2.03 -10.59
N ALA A 79 -1.77 -3.16 -9.87
CA ALA A 79 -2.52 -4.36 -10.26
C ALA A 79 -4.03 -4.08 -10.34
N ARG A 80 -4.57 -3.35 -9.36
CA ARG A 80 -5.99 -2.95 -9.32
C ARG A 80 -6.37 -2.00 -10.45
N GLN A 81 -5.53 -1.01 -10.76
CA GLN A 81 -5.75 -0.11 -11.91
C GLN A 81 -5.78 -0.89 -13.24
N LEU A 82 -4.89 -1.86 -13.43
CA LEU A 82 -4.86 -2.69 -14.64
C LEU A 82 -6.12 -3.55 -14.79
N GLN A 83 -6.66 -4.07 -13.69
CA GLN A 83 -7.94 -4.79 -13.70
C GLN A 83 -9.11 -3.91 -14.13
N LYS A 84 -9.21 -2.67 -13.58
CA LYS A 84 -10.24 -1.70 -14.00
C LYS A 84 -10.14 -1.35 -15.49
N LYS A 85 -8.92 -1.11 -16.00
CA LYS A 85 -8.68 -0.84 -17.43
C LYS A 85 -9.12 -2.00 -18.33
N ARG A 86 -9.06 -3.25 -17.87
CA ARG A 86 -9.54 -4.42 -18.62
C ARG A 86 -11.07 -4.53 -18.61
N GLN A 87 -11.71 -4.26 -17.46
CA GLN A 87 -13.18 -4.28 -17.34
C GLN A 87 -13.85 -3.16 -18.13
N ALA A 88 -13.21 -2.00 -18.28
CA ALA A 88 -13.74 -0.90 -19.09
C ALA A 88 -13.59 -1.13 -20.62
N ARG A 89 -12.89 -2.19 -21.04
CA ARG A 89 -12.55 -2.47 -22.44
C ARG A 89 -13.24 -3.71 -23.01
N GLY A 90 -13.94 -4.48 -22.17
CA GLY A 90 -14.77 -5.64 -22.56
C GLY A 90 -16.23 -5.34 -22.28
#